data_AF-A0A0A0LTG5-F1
#
_entry.id   AF-A0A0A0LTG5-F1
#
_cell.length_a   1.000
_cell.length_b   1.000
_cell.length_c   1.000
_cell.angle_alpha   90.00
_cell.angle_beta   90.00
_cell.angle_gamma   90.00
#
_symmetry.space_group_name_H-M   'P 1'
#
loop_
_entity.id
_entity.type
_entity.pdbx_description
1 polymer ?
#
loop_
_entity_poly.entity_id
_entity_poly.type
_entity_poly.pdbx_seq_one_letter_code
_entity_poly.pdbx_strand_id
1 'polypeptide(L)' 'MLCSTAGPSVDFKRPVNPLDPSNFGVAQGPPKFYNSEIHTAAFSLPAFAKSAMGSKYE' A
#
# COMPACT_ATOMS: atom_id res chain seq x y z
N MET A 1 10.09 -0.80 -3.47
CA MET A 1 10.25 -1.78 -2.37
C MET A 1 9.76 -1.14 -1.10
N LEU A 2 8.91 -1.82 -0.34
CA LEU A 2 8.47 -1.39 0.98
C LEU A 2 8.97 -2.41 2.00
N CYS A 3 9.68 -1.93 3.01
CA CYS A 3 10.29 -2.73 4.06
C CYS A 3 10.08 -2.01 5.40
N SER A 4 9.89 -2.76 6.49
CA SER A 4 9.84 -2.21 7.84
C SER A 4 11.10 -2.60 8.62
N THR A 5 11.47 -1.79 9.61
CA THR A 5 12.50 -2.15 10.59
C THR A 5 11.95 -3.16 11.60
N ALA A 6 12.83 -3.78 12.38
CA ALA A 6 12.42 -4.62 13.51
C ALA A 6 11.57 -3.80 14.50
N GLY A 7 10.48 -4.40 14.99
CA GLY A 7 9.52 -3.71 15.87
C GLY A 7 8.07 -4.18 15.63
N PRO A 8 7.08 -3.29 15.82
CA PRO A 8 5.69 -3.60 15.53
C PRO A 8 5.49 -4.07 14.08
N SER A 9 4.60 -5.04 13.89
CA SER A 9 4.26 -5.54 12.55
C SER A 9 3.62 -4.45 11.71
N VAL A 10 4.01 -4.36 10.44
CA VAL A 10 3.47 -3.41 9.47
C VAL A 10 2.80 -4.18 8.34
N ASP A 11 1.49 -4.00 8.17
CA ASP A 11 0.78 -4.49 7.00
C ASP A 11 0.78 -3.42 5.91
N PHE A 12 1.71 -3.54 4.95
CA PHE A 12 1.77 -2.61 3.82
C PHE A 12 0.61 -2.80 2.84
N LYS A 13 -0.09 -3.94 2.82
CA LYS A 13 -1.18 -4.21 1.86
C LYS A 13 -2.45 -3.46 2.25
N ARG A 14 -2.67 -3.19 3.54
CA ARG A 14 -3.89 -2.54 4.07
C ARG A 14 -3.54 -1.25 4.82
N PRO A 15 -3.88 -0.06 4.28
CA PRO A 15 -3.52 1.19 4.94
C PRO A 15 -4.34 1.37 6.22
N VAL A 16 -3.67 1.39 7.38
CA VAL A 16 -4.32 1.55 8.70
C VAL A 16 -4.92 2.95 8.89
N ASN A 17 -4.37 3.95 8.18
CA ASN A 17 -4.85 5.33 8.20
C ASN A 17 -5.06 5.84 6.76
N PRO A 18 -6.21 5.52 6.12
CA PRO A 18 -6.61 6.07 4.83
C PRO A 18 -6.57 7.59 4.78
N LEU A 19 -6.28 8.16 3.60
CA LEU A 19 -6.45 9.61 3.41
C LEU A 19 -7.94 9.95 3.42
N ASP A 20 -8.30 10.90 4.28
CA ASP A 20 -9.64 11.48 4.32
C ASP A 20 -9.88 12.32 3.04
N PRO A 21 -10.94 12.04 2.25
CA PRO A 21 -11.28 12.82 1.06
C PRO A 21 -11.58 14.30 1.34
N SER A 22 -11.89 14.67 2.59
CA SER A 22 -12.19 16.04 3.00
C SER A 22 -10.99 16.77 3.60
N ASN A 23 -10.07 16.04 4.25
CA ASN A 23 -8.97 16.61 5.01
C ASN A 23 -7.59 16.38 4.36
N PHE A 24 -7.49 15.59 3.28
CA PHE A 24 -6.28 15.31 2.48
C PHE A 24 -5.00 14.92 3.26
N GLY A 25 -5.08 14.75 4.58
CA GLY A 25 -3.96 14.50 5.48
C GLY A 25 -2.89 15.57 5.40
N VAL A 26 -1.69 15.17 4.99
CA VAL A 26 -0.52 16.05 4.83
C VAL A 26 -0.38 16.60 3.40
N ALA A 27 -1.29 16.24 2.49
CA ALA A 27 -1.23 16.70 1.12
C ALA A 27 -1.72 18.15 1.01
N GLN A 28 -1.09 18.93 0.12
CA GLN A 28 -1.42 20.33 -0.14
C GLN A 28 -2.76 20.53 -0.89
N GLY A 29 -3.46 19.45 -1.22
CA GLY A 29 -4.71 19.45 -1.95
C GLY A 29 -5.16 18.03 -2.29
N PRO A 30 -6.26 17.89 -3.06
CA PRO A 30 -6.82 16.58 -3.39
C PRO A 30 -5.80 15.67 -4.09
N PRO A 31 -5.69 14.38 -3.68
CA PRO A 31 -4.84 13.43 -4.37
C PRO A 31 -5.36 13.19 -5.79
N LYS A 32 -4.46 13.28 -6.77
CA LYS A 32 -4.81 13.12 -8.20
C LYS A 32 -5.05 11.65 -8.61
N PHE A 33 -4.54 10.70 -7.83
CA PHE A 33 -4.52 9.28 -8.20
C PHE A 33 -4.65 8.35 -7.00
N TYR A 34 -3.91 8.61 -5.92
CA TYR A 34 -3.90 7.73 -4.76
C TYR A 34 -5.26 7.69 -4.04
N ASN A 35 -5.70 6.48 -3.69
CA ASN A 35 -6.76 6.21 -2.73
C ASN A 35 -6.50 4.83 -2.08
N SER A 36 -7.29 4.46 -1.06
CA SER A 36 -7.11 3.21 -0.32
C SER A 36 -7.28 1.95 -1.18
N GLU A 37 -8.10 2.02 -2.22
CA GLU A 37 -8.34 0.89 -3.12
C GLU A 37 -7.13 0.65 -4.02
N ILE A 38 -6.62 1.72 -4.65
CA ILE A 38 -5.39 1.67 -5.46
C ILE A 38 -4.18 1.27 -4.61
N HIS A 39 -4.09 1.73 -3.36
CA HIS A 39 -3.03 1.30 -2.44
C HIS A 39 -3.02 -0.22 -2.29
N THR A 40 -4.18 -0.82 -2.01
CA THR A 40 -4.30 -2.28 -1.84
C THR A 40 -4.05 -3.00 -3.17
N ALA A 41 -4.63 -2.51 -4.26
CA ALA A 41 -4.50 -3.10 -5.59
C ALA A 41 -3.06 -3.05 -6.14
N ALA A 42 -2.24 -2.09 -5.71
CA ALA A 42 -0.84 -1.98 -6.13
C ALA A 42 0.01 -3.20 -5.74
N PHE A 43 -0.42 -4.00 -4.75
CA PHE A 43 0.24 -5.25 -4.35
C PHE A 43 -0.27 -6.47 -5.13
N SER A 44 -1.31 -6.32 -5.97
CA SER A 44 -1.84 -7.38 -6.82
C SER A 44 -0.98 -7.56 -8.06
N LEU A 45 0.13 -8.28 -7.90
CA LEU A 45 1.04 -8.54 -9.00
C LEU A 45 0.51 -9.61 -9.98
N PRO A 46 0.88 -9.55 -11.27
CA PRO A 46 0.67 -10.64 -12.22
C PRO A 46 1.34 -11.94 -11.76
N ALA A 47 0.81 -13.09 -12.21
CA ALA A 47 1.25 -14.41 -11.76
C ALA A 47 2.76 -14.64 -11.91
N PHE A 48 3.35 -14.27 -13.05
CA PHE A 48 4.79 -14.45 -13.30
C PHE A 48 5.65 -13.66 -12.30
N ALA A 49 5.21 -12.46 -11.90
CA ALA A 49 5.94 -11.61 -10.96
C ALA A 49 5.78 -12.12 -9.52
N LYS A 50 4.58 -12.59 -9.14
CA LYS A 50 4.35 -13.25 -7.85
C LYS A 50 5.28 -14.44 -7.63
N SER A 51 5.42 -15.30 -8.64
CA SER A 51 6.32 -16.46 -8.58
C SER A 51 7.79 -16.07 -8.39
N ALA A 52 8.22 -14.96 -9.00
CA ALA A 52 9.59 -14.47 -8.89
C ALA A 52 9.90 -13.81 -7.53
N MET A 53 8.92 -13.23 -6.85
CA MET A 53 9.12 -12.59 -5.54
C MET A 53 9.14 -13.58 -4.35
N GLY A 54 8.81 -14.86 -4.58
CA GLY A 54 8.82 -15.93 -3.58
C GLY A 54 7.54 -16.05 -2.75
N SER A 55 7.35 -17.22 -2.11
CA SER A 55 6.12 -17.64 -1.41
C SER A 55 5.74 -16.84 -0.16
N LYS A 56 6.45 -15.76 0.16
CA LYS A 56 6.19 -14.93 1.35
C LYS A 56 5.25 -13.74 1.11
N TYR A 57 4.72 -13.61 -0.11
CA TYR A 57 3.91 -12.46 -0.53
C TYR A 57 2.42 -12.78 -0.74
N GLU A 58 1.88 -13.82 -0.09
CA GLU A 58 0.43 -14.10 -0.08
C GLU A 58 -0.35 -13.17 0.85
#